data_AF-A0A2N0NLD6-F1
#
_entry.id   AF-A0A2N0NLD6-F1
#
_cell.length_a   1.000
_cell.length_b   1.000
_cell.length_c   1.000
_cell.angle_alpha   90.00
_cell.angle_beta   90.00
_cell.angle_gamma   90.00
#
_symmetry.space_group_name_H-M   'P 1'
#
loop_
_entity.id
_entity.type
_entity.pdbx_description
1 polymer ?
#
loop_
_entity_poly.entity_id
_entity_poly.type
_entity_poly.pdbx_seq_one_letter_code
_entity_poly.pdbx_strand_id
1 'polypeptide(L)'
;MNDQSENLMSKCGTMNEIRKIAEENPNLKEDLITSLQVPIHLIRDVFSRQALKGEPFKTFPAASETEIERFWETIQIVDDSEYMQEFLEHCCKSRHYFFSIKKCGESTCTICRPIRCSTEDFEQLHHLPDPVPGEDLHYISFEKLYGTPTTEDHRPSFKDAKAKKKENMTTTKVKHSMPFCPSAVRAKNVGVVVNCAECEKPRLLFSARKLSKKDRTRLQSFLDTIFYTCGMSFHNTCDLAITTPVPSKQHDEIENLDEGDDCNEDEPENSDDENESDNNMKDSIRELFSRVFVNDSWSCTSQIEKPYYSAGIYPDVCIECGSLDINETAEDKFPHCSSCSDNIAVSKKRLKWKQGGKDKGKRTKI
;
A
#
# COMPACT_ATOMS: atom_id res chain seq x y z
N MET A 1 -4.86 -37.37 -22.27
CA MET A 1 -4.50 -36.36 -23.28
C MET A 1 -3.87 -37.11 -24.45
N ASN A 2 -3.85 -36.59 -25.68
CA ASN A 2 -3.13 -37.25 -26.78
C ASN A 2 -1.66 -36.79 -26.84
N ASP A 3 -0.80 -37.57 -27.50
CA ASP A 3 0.64 -37.33 -27.58
C ASP A 3 1.00 -35.96 -28.18
N GLN A 4 0.19 -35.45 -29.11
CA GLN A 4 0.39 -34.15 -29.74
C GLN A 4 0.17 -33.02 -28.72
N SER A 5 -0.93 -33.06 -27.98
CA SER A 5 -1.28 -32.09 -26.95
C SER A 5 -0.30 -32.15 -25.76
N GLU A 6 0.17 -33.34 -25.38
CA GLU A 6 1.21 -33.49 -24.36
C GLU A 6 2.54 -32.86 -24.79
N ASN A 7 2.94 -33.04 -26.05
CA ASN A 7 4.16 -32.42 -26.59
C ASN A 7 4.05 -30.89 -26.65
N LEU A 8 2.88 -30.36 -27.00
CA LEU A 8 2.62 -28.92 -26.96
C LEU A 8 2.72 -28.38 -25.52
N MET A 9 2.07 -29.04 -24.56
CA MET A 9 2.10 -28.65 -23.14
C MET A 9 3.50 -28.72 -22.53
N SER A 10 4.32 -29.69 -22.92
CA SER A 10 5.69 -29.85 -22.41
C SER A 10 6.61 -28.65 -22.72
N LYS A 11 6.23 -27.84 -23.70
CA LYS A 11 6.97 -26.64 -24.13
C LYS A 11 6.50 -25.36 -23.45
N CYS A 12 5.41 -25.42 -22.69
CA CYS A 12 4.84 -24.28 -21.99
C CYS A 12 5.34 -24.24 -20.53
N GLY A 13 5.93 -23.11 -20.13
CA GLY A 13 6.29 -22.82 -18.73
C GLY A 13 5.29 -21.95 -18.00
N THR A 14 4.36 -21.29 -18.72
CA THR A 14 3.41 -20.34 -18.11
C THR A 14 1.98 -20.49 -18.64
N MET A 15 0.98 -20.04 -17.86
CA MET A 15 -0.42 -20.03 -18.27
C MET A 15 -0.68 -19.16 -19.51
N ASN A 16 0.11 -18.10 -19.71
CA ASN A 16 -0.03 -17.25 -20.90
C ASN A 16 0.47 -17.96 -22.17
N GLU A 17 1.56 -18.73 -22.07
CA GLU A 17 2.07 -19.54 -23.18
C GLU A 17 1.07 -20.63 -23.57
N ILE A 18 0.46 -21.30 -22.59
CA ILE A 18 -0.58 -22.31 -22.83
C ILE A 18 -1.77 -21.69 -23.58
N ARG A 19 -2.26 -20.52 -23.15
CA ARG A 19 -3.37 -19.83 -23.82
C ARG A 19 -3.03 -19.47 -25.27
N LYS A 20 -1.84 -18.92 -25.51
CA LYS A 20 -1.39 -18.56 -26.87
C LYS A 20 -1.30 -19.77 -27.79
N ILE A 21 -0.79 -20.90 -27.30
CA ILE A 21 -0.70 -22.14 -28.08
C ILE A 21 -2.10 -22.74 -28.32
N ALA A 22 -3.02 -22.60 -27.37
CA ALA A 22 -4.41 -23.05 -27.52
C ALA A 22 -5.20 -22.24 -28.57
N GLU A 23 -4.86 -20.96 -28.81
CA GLU A 23 -5.47 -20.14 -29.88
C GLU A 23 -5.15 -20.71 -31.28
N GLU A 24 -3.92 -21.18 -31.48
CA GLU A 24 -3.48 -21.84 -32.73
C GLU A 24 -3.90 -23.34 -32.77
N ASN A 25 -4.11 -23.88 -31.56
CA ASN A 25 -4.34 -25.25 -31.12
C ASN A 25 -5.77 -25.63 -30.68
N PRO A 26 -6.85 -25.59 -31.49
CA PRO A 26 -8.21 -25.72 -30.97
C PRO A 26 -8.41 -27.00 -30.12
N ASN A 27 -7.97 -28.15 -30.63
CA ASN A 27 -8.07 -29.46 -29.95
C ASN A 27 -7.39 -29.53 -28.57
N LEU A 28 -6.41 -28.64 -28.30
CA LEU A 28 -5.70 -28.60 -27.02
C LEU A 28 -6.66 -28.25 -25.88
N LYS A 29 -7.66 -27.38 -26.12
CA LYS A 29 -8.67 -27.00 -25.14
C LYS A 29 -9.49 -28.22 -24.70
N GLU A 30 -10.02 -28.99 -25.66
CA GLU A 30 -10.83 -30.18 -25.36
C GLU A 30 -9.99 -31.29 -24.69
N ASP A 31 -8.76 -31.50 -25.15
CA ASP A 31 -7.85 -32.49 -24.58
C ASP A 31 -7.48 -32.17 -23.12
N LEU A 32 -7.26 -30.89 -22.80
CA LEU A 32 -7.03 -30.40 -21.44
C LEU A 32 -8.26 -30.61 -20.56
N ILE A 33 -9.43 -30.17 -21.02
CA ILE A 33 -10.69 -30.34 -20.29
C ILE A 33 -10.92 -31.82 -19.98
N THR A 34 -10.75 -32.69 -20.98
CA THR A 34 -10.95 -34.13 -20.84
C THR A 34 -9.96 -34.75 -19.85
N SER A 35 -8.68 -34.34 -19.90
CA SER A 35 -7.65 -34.86 -18.98
C SER A 35 -7.91 -34.48 -17.51
N LEU A 36 -8.50 -33.31 -17.27
CA LEU A 36 -8.77 -32.79 -15.93
C LEU A 36 -10.07 -33.32 -15.32
N GLN A 37 -10.98 -33.88 -16.11
CA GLN A 37 -12.26 -34.40 -15.59
C GLN A 37 -12.06 -35.43 -14.48
N VAL A 38 -11.14 -36.40 -14.66
CA VAL A 38 -10.92 -37.48 -13.69
C VAL A 38 -10.43 -36.94 -12.33
N PRO A 39 -9.36 -36.11 -12.26
CA PRO A 39 -8.97 -35.45 -11.02
C PRO A 39 -10.07 -34.58 -10.40
N ILE A 40 -10.82 -33.82 -11.21
CA ILE A 40 -11.90 -32.95 -10.72
C ILE A 40 -13.00 -33.79 -10.05
N HIS A 41 -13.41 -34.90 -10.67
CA HIS A 41 -14.40 -35.81 -10.11
C HIS A 41 -13.90 -36.45 -8.81
N LEU A 42 -12.64 -36.88 -8.76
CA LEU A 42 -12.05 -37.44 -7.55
C LEU A 42 -12.09 -36.44 -6.38
N ILE A 43 -11.65 -35.20 -6.61
CA ILE A 43 -11.65 -34.15 -5.59
C ILE A 43 -13.08 -33.84 -5.15
N ARG A 44 -14.01 -33.71 -6.11
CA ARG A 44 -15.44 -33.48 -5.82
C ARG A 44 -16.01 -34.56 -4.91
N ASP A 45 -15.73 -35.82 -5.21
CA ASP A 45 -16.22 -36.96 -4.43
C ASP A 45 -15.65 -36.96 -3.00
N VAL A 46 -14.37 -36.60 -2.83
CA VAL A 46 -13.75 -36.46 -1.50
C VAL A 46 -14.47 -35.38 -0.68
N PHE A 47 -14.65 -34.18 -1.24
CA PHE A 47 -15.33 -33.08 -0.54
C PHE A 47 -16.79 -33.38 -0.24
N SER A 48 -17.50 -34.09 -1.14
CA SER A 48 -18.92 -34.45 -0.94
C SER A 48 -19.16 -35.35 0.28
N ARG A 49 -18.13 -36.08 0.74
CA ARG A 49 -18.18 -36.98 1.90
C ARG A 49 -17.74 -36.30 3.20
N GLN A 50 -17.22 -35.08 3.12
CA GLN A 50 -16.73 -34.33 4.26
C GLN A 50 -17.77 -33.32 4.75
N ALA A 51 -17.72 -33.03 6.05
CA ALA A 51 -18.56 -32.04 6.70
C ALA A 51 -17.76 -31.27 7.74
N LEU A 52 -18.08 -29.98 7.90
CA LEU A 52 -17.52 -29.13 8.93
C LEU A 52 -18.63 -28.81 9.94
N LYS A 53 -18.43 -29.18 11.21
CA LYS A 53 -19.41 -28.95 12.30
C LYS A 53 -20.82 -29.51 12.00
N GLY A 54 -20.88 -30.63 11.28
CA GLY A 54 -22.14 -31.27 10.89
C GLY A 54 -22.77 -30.71 9.60
N GLU A 55 -22.19 -29.67 8.99
CA GLU A 55 -22.63 -29.17 7.69
C GLU A 55 -21.78 -29.76 6.56
N PRO A 56 -22.38 -30.44 5.56
CA PRO A 56 -21.65 -31.03 4.45
C PRO A 56 -21.09 -29.95 3.51
N PHE A 57 -19.91 -30.20 2.95
CA PHE A 57 -19.37 -29.30 1.93
C PHE A 57 -20.20 -29.35 0.65
N LYS A 58 -20.36 -28.18 0.02
CA LYS A 58 -21.00 -28.03 -1.29
C LYS A 58 -19.94 -27.82 -2.35
N THR A 59 -19.96 -28.64 -3.38
CA THR A 59 -19.10 -28.50 -4.55
C THR A 59 -19.91 -27.94 -5.71
N PHE A 60 -19.33 -27.02 -6.47
CA PHE A 60 -19.97 -26.43 -7.65
C PHE A 60 -19.20 -26.82 -8.92
N PRO A 61 -19.89 -26.98 -10.07
CA PRO A 61 -19.21 -27.05 -11.35
C PRO A 61 -18.52 -25.72 -11.66
N ALA A 62 -17.50 -25.75 -12.53
CA ALA A 62 -16.95 -24.52 -13.09
C ALA A 62 -18.03 -23.80 -13.90
N ALA A 63 -18.01 -22.47 -13.89
CA ALA A 63 -18.92 -21.67 -14.69
C ALA A 63 -18.75 -21.99 -16.18
N SER A 64 -19.86 -22.11 -16.90
CA SER A 64 -19.81 -22.25 -18.36
C SER A 64 -19.34 -20.96 -19.02
N GLU A 65 -18.85 -21.05 -20.26
CA GLU A 65 -18.47 -19.89 -21.06
C GLU A 65 -19.65 -18.91 -21.18
N THR A 66 -20.86 -19.42 -21.35
CA THR A 66 -22.10 -18.61 -21.38
C THR A 66 -22.47 -17.96 -20.05
N GLU A 67 -22.18 -18.60 -18.90
CA GLU A 67 -22.39 -18.00 -17.58
C GLU A 67 -21.39 -16.87 -17.32
N ILE A 68 -20.14 -17.06 -17.76
CA ILE A 68 -19.08 -16.05 -17.69
C ILE A 68 -19.44 -14.86 -18.60
N GLU A 69 -19.83 -15.10 -19.84
CA GLU A 69 -20.28 -14.07 -20.78
C GLU A 69 -21.46 -13.28 -20.20
N ARG A 70 -22.51 -13.96 -19.73
CA ARG A 70 -23.68 -13.31 -19.12
C ARG A 70 -23.32 -12.50 -17.87
N PHE A 71 -22.36 -12.96 -17.08
CA PHE A 71 -21.86 -12.21 -15.93
C PHE A 71 -21.20 -10.90 -16.37
N TRP A 72 -20.35 -10.94 -17.41
CA TRP A 72 -19.74 -9.74 -17.98
C TRP A 72 -20.75 -8.80 -18.62
N GLU A 73 -21.72 -9.32 -19.37
CA GLU A 73 -22.83 -8.54 -19.91
C GLU A 73 -23.60 -7.82 -18.80
N THR A 74 -23.84 -8.51 -17.68
CA THR A 74 -24.52 -7.92 -16.52
C THR A 74 -23.69 -6.79 -15.91
N ILE A 75 -22.37 -6.97 -15.77
CA ILE A 75 -21.47 -5.90 -15.29
C ILE A 75 -21.49 -4.72 -16.24
N GLN A 76 -21.43 -4.96 -17.55
CA GLN A 76 -21.41 -3.91 -18.56
C GLN A 76 -22.72 -3.11 -18.56
N ILE A 77 -23.87 -3.78 -18.40
CA ILE A 77 -25.17 -3.11 -18.22
C ILE A 77 -25.18 -2.23 -16.96
N VAL A 78 -24.55 -2.67 -15.87
CA VAL A 78 -24.45 -1.88 -14.64
C VAL A 78 -23.59 -0.64 -14.85
N ASP A 79 -22.46 -0.78 -15.56
CA ASP A 79 -21.51 0.31 -15.84
C ASP A 79 -22.11 1.38 -16.78
N ASP A 80 -22.89 0.95 -17.77
CA ASP A 80 -23.56 1.82 -18.74
C ASP A 80 -24.91 2.40 -18.24
N SER A 81 -25.37 2.03 -17.04
CA SER A 81 -26.68 2.47 -16.57
C SER A 81 -26.65 3.86 -15.94
N GLU A 82 -27.40 4.81 -16.51
CA GLU A 82 -27.67 6.13 -15.93
C GLU A 82 -28.24 6.01 -14.50
N TYR A 83 -29.04 4.96 -14.25
CA TYR A 83 -29.61 4.67 -12.93
C TYR A 83 -28.54 4.46 -11.84
N MET A 84 -27.40 3.86 -12.18
CA MET A 84 -26.31 3.68 -11.22
C MET A 84 -25.64 5.02 -10.88
N GLN A 85 -25.44 5.90 -11.86
CA GLN A 85 -24.91 7.24 -11.59
C GLN A 85 -25.86 8.04 -10.69
N GLU A 86 -27.16 8.02 -10.98
CA GLU A 86 -28.19 8.65 -10.14
C GLU A 86 -28.19 8.06 -8.72
N PHE A 87 -28.07 6.74 -8.56
CA PHE A 87 -28.00 6.11 -7.26
C PHE A 87 -26.72 6.49 -6.49
N LEU A 88 -25.57 6.54 -7.17
CA LEU A 88 -24.30 6.93 -6.58
C LEU A 88 -24.35 8.38 -6.07
N GLU A 89 -24.92 9.30 -6.85
CA GLU A 89 -25.11 10.69 -6.41
C GLU A 89 -26.15 10.83 -5.30
N HIS A 90 -27.21 10.02 -5.33
CA HIS A 90 -28.33 10.11 -4.39
C HIS A 90 -28.04 9.49 -3.02
N CYS A 91 -27.37 8.33 -2.98
CA CYS A 91 -27.24 7.50 -1.77
C CYS A 91 -25.79 7.24 -1.34
N CYS A 92 -24.81 7.56 -2.18
CA CYS A 92 -23.44 7.25 -1.88
C CYS A 92 -22.65 8.50 -1.54
N LYS A 93 -21.75 8.34 -0.57
CA LYS A 93 -20.73 9.34 -0.23
C LYS A 93 -19.38 8.69 -0.45
N SER A 94 -18.78 9.06 -1.57
CA SER A 94 -17.41 8.68 -1.91
C SER A 94 -16.43 9.67 -1.28
N ARG A 95 -15.52 9.16 -0.46
CA ARG A 95 -14.40 9.89 0.13
C ARG A 95 -13.11 9.14 -0.21
N HIS A 96 -11.97 9.77 0.05
CA HIS A 96 -10.67 9.20 -0.26
C HIS A 96 -10.38 7.88 0.47
N TYR A 97 -10.80 7.75 1.75
CA TYR A 97 -10.53 6.55 2.56
C TYR A 97 -11.72 5.64 2.77
N PHE A 98 -12.92 6.07 2.37
CA PHE A 98 -14.11 5.26 2.55
C PHE A 98 -15.17 5.59 1.53
N PHE A 99 -15.98 4.59 1.26
CA PHE A 99 -17.19 4.71 0.49
C PHE A 99 -18.35 4.28 1.38
N SER A 100 -19.38 5.12 1.47
CA SER A 100 -20.53 4.82 2.33
C SER A 100 -21.82 4.96 1.55
N ILE A 101 -22.72 4.00 1.75
CA ILE A 101 -24.05 3.99 1.14
C ILE A 101 -25.07 4.19 2.26
N LYS A 102 -25.86 5.26 2.16
CA LYS A 102 -27.02 5.49 3.03
C LYS A 102 -28.19 5.90 2.14
N LYS A 103 -29.30 5.17 2.23
CA LYS A 103 -30.54 5.54 1.54
C LYS A 103 -31.04 6.91 2.00
N CYS A 104 -31.99 7.51 1.28
CA CYS A 104 -32.57 8.79 1.71
C CYS A 104 -33.62 8.66 2.82
N GLY A 105 -34.18 7.46 3.05
CA GLY A 105 -35.22 7.21 4.04
C GLY A 105 -36.65 7.42 3.54
N GLU A 106 -36.83 8.03 2.37
CA GLU A 106 -38.15 8.29 1.80
C GLU A 106 -38.79 7.00 1.28
N SER A 107 -39.99 6.69 1.78
CA SER A 107 -40.75 5.48 1.42
C SER A 107 -41.17 5.46 -0.05
N THR A 108 -41.31 6.64 -0.66
CA THR A 108 -41.73 6.80 -2.06
C THR A 108 -40.55 6.98 -3.02
N CYS A 109 -39.30 6.86 -2.55
CA CYS A 109 -38.13 7.06 -3.39
C CYS A 109 -38.01 5.98 -4.47
N THR A 110 -38.05 6.40 -5.74
CA THR A 110 -37.88 5.52 -6.91
C THR A 110 -36.43 5.11 -7.13
N ILE A 111 -35.47 5.90 -6.65
CA ILE A 111 -34.04 5.65 -6.78
C ILE A 111 -33.61 4.55 -5.81
N CYS A 112 -33.74 4.76 -4.50
CA CYS A 112 -33.17 3.83 -3.51
C CYS A 112 -34.16 2.85 -2.89
N ARG A 113 -35.47 2.99 -3.15
CA ARG A 113 -36.56 2.20 -2.55
C ARG A 113 -36.62 2.34 -1.00
N PRO A 114 -37.72 1.92 -0.35
CA PRO A 114 -37.85 2.00 1.10
C PRO A 114 -36.67 1.38 1.87
N ILE A 115 -36.43 1.93 3.06
CA ILE A 115 -35.56 1.33 4.08
C ILE A 115 -36.18 0.03 4.58
N ARG A 116 -35.33 -0.94 4.94
CA ARG A 116 -35.77 -2.24 5.47
C ARG A 116 -35.77 -2.29 7.01
N CYS A 117 -35.07 -1.35 7.65
CA CYS A 117 -35.03 -1.20 9.11
C CYS A 117 -36.15 -0.28 9.61
N SER A 118 -36.32 -0.21 10.93
CA SER A 118 -37.24 0.73 11.55
C SER A 118 -36.79 2.18 11.29
N THR A 119 -37.74 3.11 11.27
CA THR A 119 -37.44 4.53 11.13
C THR A 119 -36.55 5.03 12.27
N GLU A 120 -36.80 4.54 13.50
CA GLU A 120 -36.05 4.88 14.70
C GLU A 120 -34.57 4.47 14.61
N ASP A 121 -34.29 3.27 14.10
CA ASP A 121 -32.90 2.81 13.88
C ASP A 121 -32.24 3.62 12.75
N PHE A 122 -33.00 3.91 11.69
CA PHE A 122 -32.47 4.59 10.52
C PHE A 122 -32.09 6.04 10.78
N GLU A 123 -32.85 6.75 11.62
CA GLU A 123 -32.57 8.12 12.03
C GLU A 123 -31.25 8.25 12.80
N GLN A 124 -30.82 7.20 13.50
CA GLN A 124 -29.55 7.16 14.23
C GLN A 124 -28.34 6.90 13.33
N LEU A 125 -28.56 6.43 12.09
CA LEU A 125 -27.48 6.13 11.16
C LEU A 125 -27.02 7.41 10.45
N HIS A 126 -25.73 7.70 10.48
CA HIS A 126 -25.10 8.77 9.72
C HIS A 126 -23.94 8.24 8.88
N HIS A 127 -23.57 8.98 7.83
CA HIS A 127 -22.32 8.71 7.12
C HIS A 127 -21.13 8.84 8.07
N LEU A 128 -20.07 8.06 7.81
CA LEU A 128 -18.84 8.19 8.56
C LEU A 128 -18.28 9.63 8.44
N PRO A 129 -17.83 10.22 9.55
CA PRO A 129 -17.19 11.54 9.53
C PRO A 129 -15.77 11.44 8.96
N ASP A 130 -15.34 12.52 8.32
CA ASP A 130 -13.96 12.71 7.89
C ASP A 130 -13.10 13.13 9.10
N PRO A 131 -11.77 12.90 9.09
CA PRO A 131 -10.89 13.30 10.19
C PRO A 131 -10.90 14.82 10.41
N VAL A 132 -11.20 15.29 11.62
CA VAL A 132 -11.16 16.72 11.99
C VAL A 132 -10.15 16.94 13.13
N PRO A 133 -9.17 17.84 12.99
CA PRO A 133 -8.15 18.09 14.01
C PRO A 133 -8.77 18.77 15.23
N GLY A 134 -8.41 18.29 16.42
CA GLY A 134 -8.72 18.89 17.71
C GLY A 134 -7.66 19.92 18.13
N GLU A 135 -7.84 20.49 19.33
CA GLU A 135 -6.94 21.49 19.91
C GLU A 135 -5.65 20.89 20.46
N ASP A 136 -5.64 19.58 20.75
CA ASP A 136 -4.61 18.85 21.49
C ASP A 136 -3.67 18.02 20.58
N LEU A 137 -3.51 18.45 19.32
CA LEU A 137 -2.73 17.74 18.28
C LEU A 137 -3.26 16.34 17.92
N HIS A 138 -4.43 15.95 18.41
CA HIS A 138 -5.13 14.72 18.05
C HIS A 138 -6.36 15.02 17.19
N TYR A 139 -6.88 14.00 16.49
CA TYR A 139 -8.16 14.12 15.82
C TYR A 139 -9.30 14.06 16.85
N ILE A 140 -10.38 14.80 16.59
CA ILE A 140 -11.59 14.75 17.40
C ILE A 140 -12.15 13.32 17.36
N SER A 141 -12.64 12.82 18.50
CA SER A 141 -13.17 11.46 18.60
C SER A 141 -14.41 11.24 17.72
N PHE A 142 -14.64 9.98 17.35
CA PHE A 142 -15.77 9.59 16.50
C PHE A 142 -17.11 9.99 17.11
N GLU A 143 -17.32 9.76 18.41
CA GLU A 143 -18.58 10.00 19.11
C GLU A 143 -19.00 11.47 19.04
N LYS A 144 -18.02 12.38 19.02
CA LYS A 144 -18.26 13.82 18.92
C LYS A 144 -18.54 14.28 17.48
N LEU A 145 -18.00 13.57 16.48
CA LEU A 145 -18.16 13.92 15.07
C LEU A 145 -19.33 13.19 14.40
N TYR A 146 -19.76 12.04 14.90
CA TYR A 146 -20.79 11.25 14.26
C TYR A 146 -22.10 12.03 14.16
N GLY A 147 -22.67 12.09 12.94
CA GLY A 147 -23.86 12.90 12.63
C GLY A 147 -23.60 14.38 12.33
N THR A 148 -22.36 14.85 12.45
CA THR A 148 -21.99 16.22 12.06
C THR A 148 -21.44 16.29 10.62
N PRO A 149 -21.64 17.40 9.89
CA PRO A 149 -21.05 17.56 8.57
C PRO A 149 -19.54 17.82 8.66
N THR A 150 -18.76 17.01 7.94
CA THR A 150 -17.29 17.09 7.86
C THR A 150 -16.82 17.19 6.40
N THR A 151 -15.58 17.63 6.20
CA THR A 151 -14.92 17.72 4.88
C THR A 151 -13.61 16.94 4.88
N GLU A 152 -13.09 16.64 3.69
CA GLU A 152 -11.84 15.90 3.54
C GLU A 152 -10.58 16.76 3.72
N ASP A 153 -10.72 18.05 4.07
CA ASP A 153 -9.61 19.02 4.05
C ASP A 153 -8.48 18.69 5.04
N HIS A 154 -8.77 17.86 6.04
CA HIS A 154 -7.82 17.48 7.08
C HIS A 154 -7.42 16.00 7.05
N ARG A 155 -7.71 15.29 5.95
CA ARG A 155 -7.25 13.92 5.77
C ARG A 155 -5.71 13.86 5.77
N PRO A 156 -5.06 12.90 6.45
CA PRO A 156 -3.60 12.83 6.59
C PRO A 156 -2.80 12.97 5.28
N SER A 157 -3.28 12.37 4.18
CA SER A 157 -2.64 12.40 2.86
C SER A 157 -2.73 13.76 2.16
N PHE A 158 -3.68 14.61 2.59
CA PHE A 158 -3.96 15.92 2.03
C PHE A 158 -3.53 17.02 3.00
N LYS A 159 -2.22 17.30 3.04
CA LYS A 159 -1.75 18.57 3.59
C LYS A 159 -1.53 19.52 2.44
N ASP A 160 -2.42 20.51 2.33
CA ASP A 160 -2.29 21.62 1.39
C ASP A 160 -0.96 22.32 1.59
N ALA A 161 -0.06 22.21 0.61
CA ALA A 161 1.16 23.03 0.58
C ALA A 161 0.84 24.54 0.48
N LYS A 162 -0.41 24.91 0.20
CA LYS A 162 -0.85 26.28 -0.08
C LYS A 162 -1.55 27.01 1.09
N ALA A 163 -1.88 26.33 2.19
CA ALA A 163 -2.59 26.97 3.32
C ALA A 163 -1.72 27.95 4.14
N LYS A 164 -0.38 27.97 3.99
CA LYS A 164 0.50 28.94 4.65
C LYS A 164 0.76 30.21 3.82
N LYS A 165 -0.28 30.78 3.22
CA LYS A 165 -0.17 32.04 2.48
C LYS A 165 -1.12 33.13 2.99
N LYS A 166 -1.23 33.27 4.30
CA LYS A 166 -1.64 34.53 4.95
C LYS A 166 -1.36 34.43 6.45
N GLU A 167 -0.16 34.80 6.83
CA GLU A 167 0.13 35.66 7.98
C GLU A 167 1.63 35.93 7.99
N ASN A 168 1.99 37.20 8.13
CA ASN A 168 3.36 37.66 8.15
C ASN A 168 4.08 37.05 9.35
N MET A 169 4.78 35.94 9.17
CA MET A 169 5.58 35.36 10.24
C MET A 169 6.83 34.70 9.66
N THR A 170 7.97 35.21 10.12
CA THR A 170 9.32 34.65 10.02
C THR A 170 9.31 33.15 9.74
N THR A 171 9.90 32.73 8.60
CA THR A 171 10.15 31.35 8.17
C THR A 171 10.28 30.36 9.33
N THR A 172 9.15 29.88 9.85
CA THR A 172 9.15 28.85 10.87
C THR A 172 9.03 27.56 10.08
N LYS A 173 10.18 26.93 9.83
CA LYS A 173 10.27 25.60 9.23
C LYS A 173 9.20 24.72 9.86
N VAL A 174 8.34 24.12 9.03
CA VAL A 174 7.41 23.11 9.52
C VAL A 174 8.27 22.07 10.23
N LYS A 175 8.14 22.00 11.56
CA LYS A 175 8.94 21.10 12.37
C LYS A 175 8.38 19.71 12.12
N HIS A 176 9.15 18.89 11.41
CA HIS A 176 8.96 17.45 11.44
C HIS A 176 9.19 16.95 12.86
N SER A 177 8.60 15.81 13.23
CA SER A 177 8.78 15.19 14.57
C SER A 177 10.21 14.73 14.84
N MET A 178 11.04 14.56 13.80
CA MET A 178 12.40 14.05 13.95
C MET A 178 13.29 15.00 14.78
N PRO A 179 14.15 14.47 15.67
CA PRO A 179 14.98 15.28 16.57
C PRO A 179 16.15 15.98 15.88
N PHE A 180 16.23 15.89 14.55
CA PHE A 180 17.39 16.31 13.79
C PHE A 180 17.03 16.70 12.34
N CYS A 181 17.83 17.53 11.68
CA CYS A 181 17.57 17.93 10.29
C CYS A 181 17.70 16.75 9.30
N PRO A 182 16.81 16.61 8.30
CA PRO A 182 16.96 15.62 7.25
C PRO A 182 18.23 15.90 6.43
N SER A 183 19.02 14.87 6.16
CA SER A 183 20.24 14.97 5.36
C SER A 183 20.53 13.67 4.62
N ALA A 184 21.30 13.74 3.53
CA ALA A 184 21.68 12.57 2.73
C ALA A 184 22.44 11.52 3.56
N VAL A 185 23.31 11.97 4.48
CA VAL A 185 24.04 11.07 5.39
C VAL A 185 23.09 10.28 6.28
N ARG A 186 22.07 10.94 6.83
CA ARG A 186 21.08 10.28 7.69
C ARG A 186 20.12 9.36 6.93
N ALA A 187 19.86 9.67 5.65
CA ALA A 187 19.17 8.74 4.76
C ALA A 187 20.03 7.50 4.48
N LYS A 188 21.32 7.67 4.15
CA LYS A 188 22.28 6.56 3.95
C LYS A 188 22.45 5.66 5.15
N ASN A 189 22.33 6.21 6.36
CA ASN A 189 22.39 5.45 7.60
C ASN A 189 21.33 4.34 7.63
N VAL A 190 20.14 4.61 7.12
CA VAL A 190 19.05 3.64 6.97
C VAL A 190 19.23 2.88 5.66
N GLY A 191 19.28 3.60 4.53
CA GLY A 191 19.46 3.02 3.19
C GLY A 191 18.21 2.31 2.65
N VAL A 192 17.06 2.55 3.26
CA VAL A 192 15.74 2.01 2.87
C VAL A 192 14.79 3.20 2.68
N VAL A 193 13.83 3.05 1.76
CA VAL A 193 12.72 3.99 1.54
C VAL A 193 11.40 3.29 1.84
N VAL A 194 10.37 4.08 2.12
CA VAL A 194 8.99 3.59 2.21
C VAL A 194 8.14 4.24 1.12
N ASN A 195 7.36 3.47 0.40
CA ASN A 195 6.51 4.00 -0.68
C ASN A 195 5.15 4.39 -0.12
N CYS A 196 4.65 5.55 -0.53
CA CYS A 196 3.30 5.97 -0.19
C CYS A 196 2.27 5.14 -0.94
N ALA A 197 1.30 4.53 -0.25
CA ALA A 197 0.22 3.77 -0.87
C ALA A 197 -0.68 4.66 -1.78
N GLU A 198 -0.79 5.96 -1.48
CA GLU A 198 -1.65 6.89 -2.23
C GLU A 198 -1.00 7.51 -3.47
N CYS A 199 0.29 7.85 -3.41
CA CYS A 199 0.96 8.56 -4.50
C CYS A 199 2.17 7.84 -5.06
N GLU A 200 2.48 6.65 -4.54
CA GLU A 200 3.57 5.75 -4.95
C GLU A 200 4.98 6.33 -4.82
N LYS A 201 5.11 7.61 -4.45
CA LYS A 201 6.40 8.27 -4.27
C LYS A 201 7.19 7.60 -3.13
N PRO A 202 8.49 7.33 -3.34
CA PRO A 202 9.37 6.90 -2.27
C PRO A 202 9.60 8.05 -1.27
N ARG A 203 9.51 7.75 0.02
CA ARG A 203 9.83 8.65 1.13
C ARG A 203 11.02 8.15 1.91
N LEU A 204 11.90 9.08 2.28
CA LEU A 204 13.15 8.73 2.95
C LEU A 204 12.94 8.46 4.43
N LEU A 205 13.63 7.43 4.89
CA LEU A 205 13.81 7.15 6.31
C LEU A 205 15.18 7.66 6.77
N PHE A 206 15.21 8.27 7.95
CA PHE A 206 16.38 8.92 8.51
C PHE A 206 16.73 8.33 9.87
N SER A 207 18.03 8.15 10.11
CA SER A 207 18.53 7.83 11.45
C SER A 207 19.82 8.59 11.77
N ALA A 208 19.98 8.95 13.04
CA ALA A 208 21.21 9.57 13.52
C ALA A 208 22.42 8.61 13.43
N ARG A 209 22.19 7.30 13.57
CA ARG A 209 23.23 6.26 13.53
C ARG A 209 22.97 5.29 12.38
N LYS A 210 24.03 4.71 11.84
CA LYS A 210 23.93 3.71 10.77
C LYS A 210 23.28 2.43 11.31
N LEU A 211 22.25 1.95 10.64
CA LEU A 211 21.61 0.67 10.96
C LEU A 211 22.50 -0.50 10.54
N SER A 212 22.45 -1.58 11.31
CA SER A 212 23.11 -2.84 10.92
C SER A 212 22.41 -3.47 9.71
N LYS A 213 23.06 -4.44 9.05
CA LYS A 213 22.43 -5.18 7.94
C LYS A 213 21.15 -5.90 8.41
N LYS A 214 21.21 -6.53 9.59
CA LYS A 214 20.08 -7.25 10.20
C LYS A 214 18.90 -6.30 10.45
N ASP A 215 19.16 -5.13 11.02
CA ASP A 215 18.14 -4.11 11.30
C ASP A 215 17.48 -3.59 10.03
N ARG A 216 18.25 -3.41 8.95
CA ARG A 216 17.72 -2.97 7.65
C ARG A 216 16.79 -4.00 7.04
N THR A 217 17.19 -5.27 7.02
CA THR A 217 16.35 -6.36 6.51
C THR A 217 15.06 -6.47 7.31
N ARG A 218 15.15 -6.37 8.63
CA ARG A 218 13.99 -6.42 9.52
C ARG A 218 13.06 -5.21 9.32
N LEU A 219 13.62 -4.02 9.20
CA LEU A 219 12.86 -2.81 8.90
C LEU A 219 12.13 -2.95 7.55
N GLN A 220 12.82 -3.39 6.50
CA GLN A 220 12.21 -3.60 5.18
C GLN A 220 11.06 -4.60 5.26
N SER A 221 11.30 -5.77 5.87
CA SER A 221 10.27 -6.80 6.03
C SER A 221 9.04 -6.28 6.78
N PHE A 222 9.20 -5.40 7.76
CA PHE A 222 8.06 -4.79 8.44
C PHE A 222 7.36 -3.74 7.56
N LEU A 223 8.12 -2.88 6.86
CA LEU A 223 7.54 -1.89 5.95
C LEU A 223 6.70 -2.53 4.85
N ASP A 224 7.10 -3.71 4.38
CA ASP A 224 6.37 -4.48 3.38
C ASP A 224 5.02 -5.03 3.90
N THR A 225 4.82 -5.05 5.22
CA THR A 225 3.57 -5.54 5.85
C THR A 225 2.57 -4.43 6.18
N ILE A 226 2.94 -3.15 6.01
CA ILE A 226 2.11 -2.01 6.39
C ILE A 226 1.79 -1.13 5.18
N PHE A 227 0.66 -0.42 5.25
CA PHE A 227 0.38 0.68 4.33
C PHE A 227 0.88 1.99 4.91
N TYR A 228 1.88 2.58 4.26
CA TYR A 228 2.37 3.91 4.60
C TYR A 228 1.69 4.98 3.73
N THR A 229 1.27 6.08 4.35
CA THR A 229 0.77 7.26 3.64
C THR A 229 1.57 8.50 4.02
N CYS A 230 1.77 9.40 3.05
CA CYS A 230 2.50 10.65 3.28
C CYS A 230 1.84 11.44 4.41
N GLY A 231 2.66 11.93 5.34
CA GLY A 231 2.20 12.77 6.44
C GLY A 231 1.94 12.00 7.73
N MET A 232 1.99 10.67 7.70
CA MET A 232 2.05 9.83 8.90
C MET A 232 3.45 9.82 9.51
N SER A 233 3.51 9.57 10.82
CA SER A 233 4.77 9.34 11.54
C SER A 233 4.82 7.89 12.06
N PHE A 234 6.02 7.41 12.38
CA PHE A 234 6.22 6.08 12.98
C PHE A 234 6.19 6.09 14.52
N HIS A 235 5.84 7.21 15.16
CA HIS A 235 5.90 7.34 16.62
C HIS A 235 4.92 6.42 17.37
N ASN A 236 3.81 6.02 16.74
CA ASN A 236 2.78 5.14 17.31
C ASN A 236 2.51 3.86 16.49
N THR A 237 3.36 3.51 15.52
CA THR A 237 3.12 2.35 14.63
C THR A 237 3.33 0.99 15.31
N CYS A 238 3.69 0.96 16.58
CA CYS A 238 3.79 -0.27 17.36
C CYS A 238 2.42 -0.92 17.62
N ASP A 239 1.33 -0.14 17.57
CA ASP A 239 -0.03 -0.67 17.74
C ASP A 239 -0.56 -1.38 16.47
N LEU A 240 0.10 -1.20 15.31
CA LEU A 240 -0.28 -1.83 14.04
C LEU A 240 0.21 -3.28 13.91
N ALA A 241 1.11 -3.74 14.79
CA ALA A 241 1.62 -5.11 14.79
C ALA A 241 0.60 -6.16 15.27
N ILE A 242 -0.66 -5.77 15.49
CA ILE A 242 -1.73 -6.62 16.03
C ILE A 242 -2.62 -7.20 14.91
N THR A 243 -2.63 -6.63 13.70
CA THR A 243 -3.65 -6.94 12.68
C THR A 243 -3.20 -7.84 11.52
N THR A 244 -1.95 -8.28 11.46
CA THR A 244 -1.52 -9.24 10.43
C THR A 244 -1.58 -10.68 10.97
N PRO A 245 -2.41 -11.58 10.39
CA PRO A 245 -2.31 -13.01 10.68
C PRO A 245 -0.98 -13.52 10.11
N VAL A 246 -0.14 -14.10 10.96
CA VAL A 246 1.09 -14.78 10.52
C VAL A 246 0.69 -16.09 9.81
N PRO A 247 1.27 -16.43 8.65
CA PRO A 247 1.15 -17.78 8.09
C PRO A 247 1.89 -18.75 9.01
N SER A 248 1.14 -19.58 9.74
CA SER A 248 1.66 -20.71 10.49
C SER A 248 2.39 -21.65 9.52
N LYS A 249 3.69 -21.89 9.75
CA LYS A 249 4.42 -22.97 9.07
C LYS A 249 3.75 -24.29 9.45
N GLN A 250 3.15 -24.97 8.47
CA GLN A 250 2.71 -26.34 8.64
C GLN A 250 3.93 -27.25 8.65
N HIS A 251 4.03 -28.03 9.71
CA HIS A 251 4.95 -29.14 9.87
C HIS A 251 4.41 -30.28 9.00
N ASP A 252 5.08 -30.60 7.90
CA ASP A 252 4.82 -31.84 7.15
C ASP A 252 5.97 -32.81 7.44
N GLU A 253 5.69 -33.80 8.27
CA GLU A 253 6.51 -35.01 8.43
C GLU A 253 6.21 -35.96 7.27
N ILE A 254 7.22 -36.34 6.46
CA ILE A 254 7.30 -37.67 5.83
C ILE A 254 8.76 -38.15 5.85
N GLU A 255 8.88 -39.43 6.17
CA GLU A 255 9.99 -40.25 6.63
C GLU A 255 11.09 -40.64 5.61
N ASN A 256 12.30 -40.82 6.16
CA ASN A 256 13.36 -41.83 5.92
C ASN A 256 14.16 -41.87 4.58
N LEU A 257 15.50 -41.81 4.72
CA LEU A 257 16.43 -42.95 4.53
C LEU A 257 17.87 -42.58 4.96
N ASP A 258 18.31 -43.21 6.06
CA ASP A 258 19.61 -43.85 6.38
C ASP A 258 20.95 -43.32 5.77
N GLU A 259 21.85 -42.85 6.62
CA GLU A 259 23.18 -43.46 6.86
C GLU A 259 23.87 -42.74 8.06
N GLY A 260 24.42 -43.54 8.97
CA GLY A 260 24.67 -43.15 10.38
C GLY A 260 25.95 -42.41 10.73
N ASP A 261 26.02 -41.94 11.97
CA ASP A 261 27.07 -42.31 12.94
C ASP A 261 26.65 -41.90 14.37
N ASP A 262 27.10 -42.69 15.33
CA ASP A 262 26.73 -42.81 16.73
C ASP A 262 27.40 -41.76 17.65
N CYS A 263 26.65 -41.12 18.55
CA CYS A 263 26.95 -41.10 19.99
C CYS A 263 25.91 -40.32 20.85
N ASN A 264 25.42 -41.03 21.87
CA ASN A 264 24.46 -40.63 22.91
C ASN A 264 24.98 -39.53 23.87
N GLU A 265 24.06 -38.75 24.47
CA GLU A 265 23.69 -38.84 25.90
C GLU A 265 22.60 -37.79 26.30
N ASP A 266 21.44 -38.32 26.68
CA ASP A 266 20.49 -37.96 27.76
C ASP A 266 19.89 -36.53 27.94
N GLU A 267 18.57 -36.48 27.67
CA GLU A 267 17.44 -35.61 28.09
C GLU A 267 17.40 -35.23 29.61
N PRO A 268 16.60 -34.23 30.09
CA PRO A 268 15.23 -33.95 29.66
C PRO A 268 14.75 -32.50 29.50
N GLU A 269 13.89 -32.34 28.49
CA GLU A 269 12.58 -31.64 28.47
C GLU A 269 12.28 -30.64 29.60
N ASN A 270 12.04 -29.37 29.21
CA ASN A 270 10.92 -28.60 29.75
C ASN A 270 10.26 -27.79 28.63
N SER A 271 8.96 -28.05 28.50
CA SER A 271 7.96 -27.35 27.70
C SER A 271 7.77 -25.90 28.14
N ASP A 272 7.39 -25.06 27.17
CA ASP A 272 6.71 -23.75 27.28
C ASP A 272 7.52 -22.59 26.67
N ASP A 273 7.54 -22.45 25.33
CA ASP A 273 8.02 -21.20 24.73
C ASP A 273 7.50 -20.87 23.32
N GLU A 274 6.19 -20.70 23.17
CA GLU A 274 5.62 -20.06 21.97
C GLU A 274 5.36 -18.54 22.16
N ASN A 275 5.56 -18.01 23.38
CA ASN A 275 5.29 -16.60 23.72
C ASN A 275 6.53 -15.69 23.80
N GLU A 276 7.76 -16.20 23.98
CA GLU A 276 8.96 -15.34 24.02
C GLU A 276 9.37 -14.81 22.64
N SER A 277 9.23 -15.63 21.59
CA SER A 277 9.66 -15.29 20.22
C SER A 277 8.95 -14.05 19.66
N ASP A 278 7.63 -13.98 19.82
CA ASP A 278 6.80 -12.90 19.26
C ASP A 278 6.95 -11.57 20.01
N ASN A 279 7.13 -11.64 21.32
CA ASN A 279 7.38 -10.44 22.13
C ASN A 279 8.76 -9.85 21.82
N ASN A 280 9.78 -10.68 21.62
CA ASN A 280 11.10 -10.26 21.16
C ASN A 280 11.05 -9.64 19.74
N MET A 281 10.17 -10.16 18.87
CA MET A 281 9.97 -9.56 17.54
C MET A 281 9.29 -8.18 17.61
N LYS A 282 8.34 -7.97 18.51
CA LYS A 282 7.69 -6.65 18.68
C LYS A 282 8.63 -5.63 19.31
N ASP A 283 9.34 -6.02 20.37
CA ASP A 283 10.22 -5.12 21.11
C ASP A 283 11.37 -4.59 20.26
N SER A 284 11.97 -5.44 19.41
CA SER A 284 13.06 -4.96 18.56
C SER A 284 12.59 -4.17 17.32
N ILE A 285 11.35 -4.32 16.85
CA ILE A 285 10.77 -3.38 15.85
C ILE A 285 10.50 -2.01 16.50
N ARG A 286 9.95 -2.00 17.71
CA ARG A 286 9.74 -0.77 18.49
C ARG A 286 11.04 -0.02 18.73
N GLU A 287 12.11 -0.75 19.07
CA GLU A 287 13.44 -0.17 19.21
C GLU A 287 13.96 0.43 17.88
N LEU A 288 13.64 -0.16 16.73
CA LEU A 288 13.99 0.41 15.43
C LEU A 288 13.26 1.73 15.15
N PHE A 289 11.94 1.77 15.35
CA PHE A 289 11.16 3.01 15.13
C PHE A 289 11.43 4.10 16.17
N SER A 290 12.05 3.78 17.31
CA SER A 290 12.59 4.80 18.22
C SER A 290 13.81 5.57 17.65
N ARG A 291 14.47 5.00 16.62
CA ARG A 291 15.72 5.52 16.02
C ARG A 291 15.60 5.85 14.53
N VAL A 292 14.53 5.39 13.88
CA VAL A 292 14.25 5.60 12.45
C VAL A 292 13.04 6.51 12.33
N PHE A 293 13.19 7.58 11.55
CA PHE A 293 12.18 8.61 11.41
C PHE A 293 11.88 8.90 9.96
N VAL A 294 10.63 9.25 9.68
CA VAL A 294 10.19 9.77 8.38
C VAL A 294 9.84 11.25 8.50
N ASN A 295 9.87 11.95 7.38
CA ASN A 295 9.42 13.34 7.37
C ASN A 295 7.90 13.44 7.27
N ASP A 296 7.23 13.43 8.42
CA ASP A 296 5.76 13.55 8.57
C ASP A 296 5.19 14.93 8.17
N SER A 297 6.05 15.89 7.83
CA SER A 297 5.64 17.16 7.25
C SER A 297 5.35 17.09 5.75
N TRP A 298 5.60 15.93 5.12
CA TRP A 298 5.48 15.74 3.67
C TRP A 298 4.12 15.16 3.31
N SER A 299 3.54 15.62 2.20
CA SER A 299 2.25 15.16 1.68
C SER A 299 2.40 14.52 0.31
N CYS A 300 1.33 13.94 -0.23
CA CYS A 300 1.35 13.35 -1.57
C CYS A 300 1.71 14.36 -2.68
N THR A 301 1.41 15.64 -2.46
CA THR A 301 1.75 16.74 -3.39
C THR A 301 3.20 17.22 -3.26
N SER A 302 3.91 16.80 -2.21
CA SER A 302 5.34 17.12 -2.06
C SER A 302 6.16 16.39 -3.13
N GLN A 303 7.14 17.08 -3.70
CA GLN A 303 8.22 16.51 -4.54
C GLN A 303 8.98 15.41 -3.79
N ILE A 304 9.93 14.73 -4.42
CA ILE A 304 10.87 13.83 -3.76
C ILE A 304 11.92 14.62 -2.96
N GLU A 305 12.37 14.07 -1.83
CA GLU A 305 13.35 14.67 -0.93
C GLU A 305 14.66 14.98 -1.66
N LYS A 306 15.16 16.21 -1.59
CA LYS A 306 16.51 16.52 -2.13
C LYS A 306 17.61 15.58 -1.60
N PRO A 307 17.61 15.18 -0.31
CA PRO A 307 18.49 14.14 0.20
C PRO A 307 18.46 12.80 -0.54
N TYR A 308 17.39 12.47 -1.27
CA TYR A 308 17.23 11.21 -2.01
C TYR A 308 18.30 11.14 -3.10
N TYR A 309 18.34 12.16 -3.96
CA TYR A 309 19.33 12.29 -5.02
C TYR A 309 20.74 12.54 -4.47
N SER A 310 20.86 13.36 -3.43
CA SER A 310 22.16 13.63 -2.80
C SER A 310 22.76 12.41 -2.10
N ALA A 311 21.95 11.39 -1.80
CA ALA A 311 22.46 10.15 -1.25
C ALA A 311 23.18 9.32 -2.32
N GLY A 312 22.68 9.27 -3.56
CA GLY A 312 23.30 8.50 -4.63
C GLY A 312 23.38 7.00 -4.35
N ILE A 313 22.41 6.47 -3.59
CA ILE A 313 22.26 5.04 -3.31
C ILE A 313 20.88 4.50 -3.74
N TYR A 314 20.02 5.38 -4.24
CA TYR A 314 18.65 5.08 -4.65
C TYR A 314 18.54 5.24 -6.17
N PRO A 315 17.63 4.51 -6.83
CA PRO A 315 17.43 4.65 -8.27
C PRO A 315 16.96 6.06 -8.61
N ASP A 316 17.36 6.56 -9.77
CA ASP A 316 16.89 7.85 -10.25
C ASP A 316 15.40 7.78 -10.60
N VAL A 317 14.64 8.73 -10.05
CA VAL A 317 13.19 8.86 -10.25
C VAL A 317 12.86 10.32 -10.53
N CYS A 318 11.72 10.57 -11.18
CA CYS A 318 11.20 11.91 -11.40
C CYS A 318 10.96 12.63 -10.06
N ILE A 319 11.52 13.84 -9.91
CA ILE A 319 11.39 14.62 -8.66
C ILE A 319 9.96 15.02 -8.33
N GLU A 320 9.10 15.14 -9.35
CA GLU A 320 7.71 15.55 -9.15
C GLU A 320 6.81 14.37 -8.82
N CYS A 321 6.87 13.28 -9.58
CA CYS A 321 5.92 12.17 -9.47
C CYS A 321 6.51 10.85 -8.94
N GLY A 322 7.84 10.71 -8.86
CA GLY A 322 8.47 9.46 -8.44
C GLY A 322 8.55 8.36 -9.51
N SER A 323 8.12 8.62 -10.75
CA SER A 323 8.22 7.66 -11.86
C SER A 323 9.68 7.35 -12.21
N LEU A 324 9.94 6.09 -12.57
CA LEU A 324 11.23 5.60 -13.08
C LEU A 324 11.48 6.00 -14.54
N ASP A 325 10.45 6.44 -15.27
CA ASP A 325 10.52 6.82 -16.68
C ASP A 325 11.06 8.26 -16.82
N ILE A 326 12.33 8.43 -16.50
CA ILE A 326 13.02 9.72 -16.54
C ILE A 326 13.61 9.99 -17.92
N ASN A 327 13.57 11.25 -18.35
CA ASN A 327 14.27 11.69 -19.54
C ASN A 327 15.77 11.84 -19.25
N GLU A 328 16.60 11.73 -20.29
CA GLU A 328 18.02 12.07 -20.20
C GLU A 328 18.19 13.49 -19.65
N THR A 329 18.78 13.57 -18.46
CA THR A 329 18.87 14.82 -17.72
C THR A 329 20.21 15.49 -18.00
N ALA A 330 20.20 16.78 -18.33
CA ALA A 330 21.43 17.57 -18.41
C ALA A 330 22.12 17.64 -17.04
N GLU A 331 23.46 17.72 -17.03
CA GLU A 331 24.25 17.94 -15.82
C GLU A 331 23.67 19.12 -15.01
N ASP A 332 23.56 18.93 -13.68
CA ASP A 332 23.03 19.88 -12.68
C ASP A 332 21.50 20.01 -12.51
N LYS A 333 20.68 19.12 -13.09
CA LYS A 333 19.22 19.10 -12.83
C LYS A 333 18.74 17.79 -12.21
N PHE A 334 17.70 17.88 -11.38
CA PHE A 334 17.00 16.69 -10.89
C PHE A 334 16.25 16.00 -12.04
N PRO A 335 16.15 14.66 -12.06
CA PRO A 335 15.45 13.93 -13.10
C PRO A 335 13.96 14.27 -13.17
N HIS A 336 13.41 14.32 -14.38
CA HIS A 336 11.98 14.50 -14.65
C HIS A 336 11.52 13.50 -15.72
N CYS A 337 10.29 13.00 -15.59
CA CYS A 337 9.64 12.25 -16.67
C CYS A 337 9.10 13.20 -17.75
N SER A 338 8.72 12.65 -18.89
CA SER A 338 8.12 13.40 -20.01
C SER A 338 6.91 14.22 -19.57
N SER A 339 5.96 13.61 -18.87
CA SER A 339 4.72 14.28 -18.43
C SER A 339 4.93 15.42 -17.43
N CYS A 340 5.95 15.32 -16.57
CA CYS A 340 6.27 16.37 -15.60
C CYS A 340 7.17 17.47 -16.19
N SER A 341 7.94 17.15 -17.24
CA SER A 341 8.84 18.10 -17.89
C SER A 341 8.06 19.23 -18.58
N ASP A 342 6.92 18.92 -19.18
CA ASP A 342 6.08 19.89 -19.92
C ASP A 342 5.39 20.92 -19.00
N ASN A 343 5.18 20.57 -17.73
CA ASN A 343 4.59 21.45 -16.72
C ASN A 343 5.56 22.55 -16.20
N ILE A 344 6.83 22.54 -16.61
CA ILE A 344 7.88 23.46 -16.12
C ILE A 344 7.84 24.83 -16.83
N ALA A 345 7.02 25.01 -17.87
CA ALA A 345 6.97 26.28 -18.61
C ALA A 345 6.53 27.51 -17.75
N VAL A 346 5.95 27.31 -16.56
CA VAL A 346 5.36 28.41 -15.76
C VAL A 346 6.21 28.88 -14.55
N SER A 347 7.31 28.21 -14.16
CA SER A 347 8.02 28.54 -12.91
C SER A 347 9.41 29.17 -13.03
N LYS A 348 9.83 29.66 -14.21
CA LYS A 348 11.08 30.43 -14.33
C LYS A 348 10.92 31.91 -13.91
N LYS A 349 10.84 32.17 -12.61
CA LYS A 349 11.36 33.44 -12.03
C LYS A 349 12.56 33.13 -11.14
N ARG A 350 13.71 33.10 -11.82
CA ARG A 350 15.07 33.02 -11.27
C ARG A 350 15.31 34.20 -10.32
N LEU A 351 15.37 33.94 -9.01
CA LEU A 351 15.99 34.85 -8.04
C LEU A 351 17.48 34.92 -8.37
N LYS A 352 17.90 35.96 -9.09
CA LYS A 352 19.31 36.35 -9.21
C LYS A 352 19.78 36.85 -7.85
N TRP A 353 20.56 36.07 -7.12
CA TRP A 353 21.42 36.61 -6.08
C TRP A 353 22.65 37.24 -6.73
N LYS A 354 22.76 38.56 -6.59
CA LYS A 354 23.96 39.33 -6.94
C LYS A 354 25.07 38.92 -5.97
N GLN A 355 26.20 38.42 -6.51
CA GLN A 355 27.45 38.37 -5.76
C GLN A 355 27.91 39.81 -5.54
N GLY A 356 27.92 40.25 -4.28
CA GLY A 356 28.52 41.51 -3.88
C GLY A 356 30.04 41.42 -4.02
N GLY A 357 30.61 42.30 -4.82
CA GLY A 357 32.05 42.50 -4.91
C GLY A 357 32.63 42.92 -3.57
N LYS A 358 33.81 42.38 -3.24
CA LYS A 358 34.72 42.97 -2.27
C LYS A 358 35.95 43.43 -3.02
N ASP A 359 36.00 44.73 -3.26
CA ASP A 359 37.21 45.45 -3.64
C ASP A 359 38.31 45.20 -2.60
N LYS A 360 39.46 44.73 -3.08
CA LYS A 360 40.71 44.69 -2.33
C LYS A 360 41.44 46.01 -2.55
N GLY A 361 41.18 46.99 -1.70
CA GLY A 361 42.01 48.20 -1.60
C GLY A 361 43.35 47.88 -0.95
N LYS A 362 44.42 47.82 -1.75
CA LYS A 362 45.82 47.88 -1.29
C LYS A 362 46.12 49.28 -0.76
N ARG A 363 46.53 49.38 0.50
CA ARG A 363 47.31 50.51 1.03
C ARG A 363 48.80 50.13 0.93
N THR A 364 49.54 50.80 0.07
CA THR A 364 51.01 50.83 0.14
C THR A 364 51.41 52.14 0.80
N LYS A 365 52.23 52.06 1.85
CA LYS A 365 52.95 53.19 2.43
C LYS A 365 54.36 53.19 1.82
N ILE A 366 54.79 54.39 1.40
CA ILE A 366 56.12 54.83 0.95
C ILE A 366 56.52 54.31 -0.44
#